data_AF-A0A951BG84-F1
#
_entry.id   AF-A0A951BG84-F1
#
_cell.length_a   1.000
_cell.length_b   1.000
_cell.length_c   1.000
_cell.angle_alpha   90.00
_cell.angle_beta   90.00
_cell.angle_gamma   90.00
#
_symmetry.space_group_name_H-M   'P 1'
#
loop_
_entity.id
_entity.type
_entity.pdbx_description
1 polymer ?
#
loop_
_entity_poly.entity_id
_entity_poly.type
_entity_poly.pdbx_seq_one_letter_code
_entity_poly.pdbx_strand_id
1 'polypeptide(L)'
;MLAVMALVVLSPLALSGLDGNIIRADWYRLSNIGSTYGAVSAIIAAIALVGVATSLIIQSREAKATRTSALRNLHVDLLRMAMEDPAYMECWGTYLTDSFEGERQYAYVNLIINHWYSMYELDECTDAILLAMAAELFSSAPGRHFWHYAGPSLKERAPNRRASRFYRLVDEAYRKTLEQPPAIPPPHSATKEPALPQAPLPSTGGRGLTLLLAVGCGAVVSIALHIIYRVLRRIRMKS
;
A
#
# COMPACT_ATOMS: atom_id res chain seq x y z
N MET A 1 -11.40 -4.12 33.52
CA MET A 1 -10.71 -3.04 34.28
C MET A 1 -11.31 -2.85 35.68
N LEU A 2 -12.62 -2.65 35.83
CA LEU A 2 -13.26 -2.46 37.16
C LEU A 2 -13.18 -3.66 38.12
N ALA A 3 -13.34 -4.90 37.63
CA ALA A 3 -13.26 -6.10 38.47
C ALA A 3 -11.85 -6.34 39.07
N VAL A 4 -10.80 -5.91 38.38
CA VAL A 4 -9.40 -6.03 38.84
C VAL A 4 -9.12 -5.00 39.93
N MET A 5 -9.65 -3.79 39.80
CA MET A 5 -9.52 -2.76 40.85
C MET A 5 -10.29 -3.12 42.12
N ALA A 6 -11.47 -3.71 42.00
CA ALA A 6 -12.25 -4.19 43.15
C ALA A 6 -11.53 -5.28 43.94
N LEU A 7 -10.82 -6.18 43.24
CA LEU A 7 -10.06 -7.27 43.86
C LEU A 7 -8.84 -6.75 44.65
N VAL A 8 -8.18 -5.69 44.14
CA VAL A 8 -7.00 -5.06 44.77
C VAL A 8 -7.37 -4.34 46.07
N VAL A 9 -8.57 -3.77 46.15
CA VAL A 9 -9.06 -3.05 47.35
C VAL A 9 -9.55 -4.00 48.44
N LEU A 10 -10.07 -5.19 48.09
CA LEU A 10 -10.52 -6.18 49.08
C LEU A 10 -9.38 -7.02 49.70
N SER A 11 -8.25 -7.12 49.01
CA SER A 11 -7.10 -7.93 49.44
C SER A 11 -6.53 -7.59 50.85
N PRO A 12 -6.43 -6.32 51.29
CA PRO A 12 -5.83 -5.99 52.59
C PRO A 12 -6.72 -6.37 53.78
N LEU A 13 -8.04 -6.35 53.60
CA LEU A 13 -9.03 -6.65 54.65
C LEU A 13 -9.12 -8.15 54.98
N ALA A 14 -8.78 -9.02 54.02
CA ALA A 14 -8.70 -10.46 54.26
C ALA A 14 -7.41 -10.85 55.02
N LEU A 15 -6.35 -10.05 54.91
CA LEU A 15 -5.04 -10.32 55.51
C LEU A 15 -4.94 -9.87 56.97
N SER A 16 -5.80 -8.96 57.45
CA SER A 16 -5.78 -8.48 58.84
C SER A 16 -6.38 -9.45 59.87
N GLY A 17 -6.93 -10.60 59.42
CA GLY A 17 -7.57 -11.59 60.29
C GLY A 17 -6.74 -12.86 60.59
N LEU A 18 -5.53 -13.01 60.03
CA LEU A 18 -4.69 -14.18 60.26
C LEU A 18 -3.52 -13.87 61.21
N ASP A 19 -3.40 -14.66 62.28
CA ASP A 19 -2.36 -14.56 63.30
C ASP A 19 -0.92 -14.61 62.73
N GLY A 20 -0.10 -13.64 63.17
CA GLY A 20 1.23 -13.34 62.63
C GLY A 20 2.34 -14.40 62.83
N ASN A 21 2.05 -15.54 63.45
CA ASN A 21 3.06 -16.56 63.76
C ASN A 21 3.15 -17.69 62.71
N ILE A 22 2.05 -18.01 62.01
CA ILE A 22 2.02 -18.97 60.90
C ILE A 22 2.60 -18.32 59.63
N ILE A 23 2.30 -17.04 59.46
CA ILE A 23 2.70 -16.20 58.33
C ILE A 23 4.24 -16.15 58.16
N ARG A 24 5.03 -16.06 59.24
CA ARG A 24 6.52 -15.96 59.19
C ARG A 24 7.25 -17.22 58.71
N ALA A 25 6.76 -18.42 59.02
CA ALA A 25 7.39 -19.66 58.55
C ALA A 25 7.06 -19.93 57.08
N ASP A 26 5.85 -19.58 56.65
CA ASP A 26 5.42 -19.72 55.26
C ASP A 26 6.02 -18.66 54.33
N TRP A 27 6.41 -17.48 54.83
CA TRP A 27 7.07 -16.43 54.03
C TRP A 27 8.33 -16.92 53.30
N TYR A 28 9.12 -17.83 53.87
CA TYR A 28 10.32 -18.35 53.20
C TYR A 28 9.98 -19.29 52.04
N ARG A 29 8.95 -20.14 52.19
CA ARG A 29 8.42 -20.97 51.08
C ARG A 29 7.70 -20.12 50.04
N LEU A 30 6.92 -19.12 50.44
CA LEU A 30 6.27 -18.15 49.56
C LEU A 30 7.30 -17.32 48.77
N SER A 31 8.43 -16.95 49.38
CA SER A 31 9.51 -16.21 48.72
C SER A 31 10.22 -17.07 47.67
N ASN A 32 10.46 -18.36 47.94
CA ASN A 32 11.02 -19.29 46.95
C ASN A 32 10.06 -19.57 45.79
N ILE A 33 8.75 -19.60 46.05
CA ILE A 33 7.73 -19.70 45.01
C ILE A 33 7.65 -18.37 44.23
N GLY A 34 7.69 -17.24 44.91
CA GLY A 34 7.69 -15.90 44.33
C GLY A 34 8.90 -15.59 43.44
N SER A 35 10.09 -16.12 43.73
CA SER A 35 11.28 -15.93 42.88
C SER A 35 11.13 -16.63 41.52
N THR A 36 10.51 -17.81 41.48
CA THR A 36 10.23 -18.53 40.22
C THR A 36 9.15 -17.83 39.39
N TYR A 37 8.07 -17.35 40.02
CA TYR A 37 7.05 -16.55 39.32
C TYR A 37 7.58 -15.18 38.88
N GLY A 38 8.49 -14.56 39.63
CA GLY A 38 9.17 -13.32 39.27
C GLY A 38 10.05 -13.48 38.03
N ALA A 39 10.85 -14.55 37.96
CA ALA A 39 11.66 -14.85 36.78
C ALA A 39 10.79 -15.15 35.56
N VAL A 40 9.73 -15.96 35.72
CA VAL A 40 8.81 -16.30 34.61
C VAL A 40 8.03 -15.08 34.12
N SER A 41 7.53 -14.24 35.02
CA SER A 41 6.80 -13.01 34.66
C SER A 41 7.71 -11.98 33.97
N ALA A 42 8.97 -11.87 34.38
CA ALA A 42 9.95 -11.02 33.70
C ALA A 42 10.21 -11.49 32.26
N ILE A 43 10.32 -12.79 32.03
CA ILE A 43 10.46 -13.36 30.67
C ILE A 43 9.22 -13.04 29.82
N ILE A 44 8.01 -13.23 30.37
CA ILE A 44 6.75 -12.92 29.67
C ILE A 44 6.66 -11.43 29.35
N ALA A 45 6.99 -10.56 30.30
CA ALA A 45 7.01 -9.11 30.12
C ALA A 45 8.03 -8.68 29.05
N ALA A 46 9.22 -9.28 29.04
CA ALA A 46 10.22 -9.03 28.02
C ALA A 46 9.73 -9.43 26.62
N ILE A 47 9.09 -10.59 26.48
CA ILE A 47 8.49 -11.03 25.21
C ILE A 47 7.37 -10.08 24.78
N ALA A 48 6.50 -9.66 25.71
CA ALA A 48 5.43 -8.71 25.42
C ALA A 48 6.00 -7.36 24.93
N LEU A 49 7.05 -6.86 25.58
CA LEU A 49 7.71 -5.61 25.19
C LEU A 49 8.32 -5.71 23.78
N VAL A 50 8.97 -6.82 23.45
CA VAL A 50 9.49 -7.07 22.09
C VAL A 50 8.34 -7.11 21.07
N GLY A 51 7.22 -7.72 21.42
CA GLY A 51 6.01 -7.73 20.59
C GLY A 51 5.48 -6.31 20.31
N VAL A 52 5.34 -5.49 21.35
CA VAL A 52 4.90 -4.10 21.23
C VAL A 52 5.89 -3.26 20.42
N ALA A 53 7.19 -3.37 20.70
CA ALA A 53 8.23 -2.65 19.97
C ALA A 53 8.24 -3.02 18.48
N THR A 54 8.11 -4.31 18.16
CA THR A 54 8.02 -4.77 16.76
C THR A 54 6.76 -4.23 16.09
N SER A 55 5.62 -4.23 16.78
CA SER A 55 4.37 -3.68 16.25
C SER A 55 4.50 -2.19 15.96
N LEU A 56 5.09 -1.40 16.87
CA LEU A 56 5.31 0.04 16.66
C LEU A 56 6.22 0.33 15.47
N ILE A 57 7.27 -0.48 15.28
CA ILE A 57 8.16 -0.33 14.11
C ILE A 57 7.38 -0.56 12.81
N ILE A 58 6.55 -1.60 12.75
CA ILE A 58 5.70 -1.88 11.57
C ILE A 58 4.71 -0.73 11.36
N GLN A 59 4.00 -0.31 12.41
CA GLN A 59 3.03 0.80 12.37
C GLN A 59 3.67 2.10 11.90
N SER A 60 4.89 2.42 12.35
CA SER A 60 5.59 3.64 11.93
C SER A 60 5.90 3.66 10.43
N ARG A 61 6.22 2.49 9.86
CA ARG A 61 6.49 2.34 8.42
C ARG A 61 5.21 2.43 7.61
N GLU A 62 4.14 1.80 8.10
CA GLU A 62 2.81 1.89 7.49
C GLU A 62 2.30 3.33 7.50
N ALA A 63 2.42 4.05 8.62
CA ALA A 63 2.01 5.45 8.71
C ALA A 63 2.72 6.35 7.68
N LYS A 64 4.02 6.12 7.45
CA LYS A 64 4.78 6.86 6.42
C LYS A 64 4.31 6.52 5.00
N ALA A 65 4.02 5.25 4.72
CA ALA A 65 3.48 4.81 3.44
C ALA A 65 2.09 5.42 3.20
N THR A 66 1.19 5.36 4.19
CA THR A 66 -0.15 5.95 4.13
C THR A 66 -0.10 7.44 3.88
N ARG A 67 0.79 8.19 4.53
CA ARG A 67 0.96 9.63 4.28
C ARG A 67 1.35 9.92 2.82
N THR A 68 2.23 9.09 2.25
CA THR A 68 2.69 9.25 0.87
C THR A 68 1.56 8.96 -0.12
N SER A 69 0.79 7.88 0.11
CA SER A 69 -0.38 7.54 -0.69
C SER A 69 -1.47 8.61 -0.59
N ALA A 70 -1.71 9.19 0.59
CA ALA A 70 -2.67 10.26 0.78
C ALA A 70 -2.32 11.52 -0.04
N LEU A 71 -1.04 11.92 -0.06
CA LEU A 71 -0.59 13.03 -0.90
C LEU A 71 -0.74 12.74 -2.40
N ARG A 72 -0.43 11.52 -2.84
CA ARG A 72 -0.65 11.11 -4.24
C ARG A 72 -2.13 11.15 -4.61
N ASN A 73 -3.02 10.68 -3.73
CA ASN A 73 -4.46 10.71 -3.96
C ASN A 73 -4.99 12.15 -4.05
N LEU A 74 -4.58 13.02 -3.13
CA LEU A 74 -4.95 14.44 -3.20
C LEU A 74 -4.52 15.08 -4.53
N HIS A 75 -3.33 14.76 -5.02
CA HIS A 75 -2.88 15.25 -6.32
C HIS A 75 -3.76 14.76 -7.48
N VAL A 76 -4.17 13.49 -7.47
CA VAL A 76 -5.11 12.93 -8.46
C VAL A 76 -6.47 13.62 -8.39
N ASP A 77 -6.98 13.87 -7.18
CA ASP A 77 -8.26 14.55 -6.98
C ASP A 77 -8.21 16.01 -7.46
N LEU A 78 -7.12 16.72 -7.16
CA LEU A 78 -6.89 18.09 -7.65
C LEU A 78 -6.82 18.14 -9.19
N LEU A 79 -6.14 17.18 -9.81
CA LEU A 79 -6.09 17.08 -11.28
C LEU A 79 -7.46 16.71 -11.86
N ARG A 80 -8.24 15.85 -11.20
CA ARG A 80 -9.59 15.53 -11.64
C ARG A 80 -10.49 16.77 -11.62
N MET A 81 -10.46 17.54 -10.54
CA MET A 81 -11.22 18.80 -10.46
C MET A 81 -10.77 19.80 -11.55
N ALA A 82 -9.46 19.89 -11.81
CA ALA A 82 -8.93 20.74 -12.88
C ALA A 82 -9.35 20.29 -14.29
N MET A 83 -9.51 18.98 -14.51
CA MET A 83 -10.04 18.46 -15.77
C MET A 83 -11.54 18.69 -15.95
N GLU A 84 -12.29 19.01 -14.90
CA GLU A 84 -13.74 19.24 -15.00
C GLU A 84 -14.08 20.71 -15.33
N ASP A 85 -13.25 21.66 -14.90
CA ASP A 85 -13.49 23.10 -15.05
C ASP A 85 -12.24 23.83 -15.62
N PRO A 86 -12.36 24.54 -16.76
CA PRO A 86 -11.28 25.36 -17.32
C PRO A 86 -10.67 26.34 -16.30
N ALA A 87 -11.49 26.95 -15.43
CA ALA A 87 -11.01 27.94 -14.47
C ALA A 87 -10.01 27.34 -13.48
N TYR A 88 -10.22 26.09 -13.08
CA TYR A 88 -9.29 25.38 -12.22
C TYR A 88 -8.02 24.95 -12.96
N MET A 89 -8.11 24.62 -14.24
CA MET A 89 -6.94 24.24 -15.04
C MET A 89 -5.98 25.41 -15.25
N GLU A 90 -6.50 26.62 -15.47
CA GLU A 90 -5.69 27.85 -15.59
C GLU A 90 -4.86 28.14 -14.33
N CYS A 91 -5.29 27.67 -13.16
CA CYS A 91 -4.55 27.84 -11.90
C CYS A 91 -3.27 27.00 -11.83
N TRP A 92 -3.12 25.97 -12.68
CA TRP A 92 -1.92 25.13 -12.73
C TRP A 92 -0.80 25.72 -13.59
N GLY A 93 -1.09 26.78 -14.36
CA GLY A 93 -0.14 27.48 -15.20
C GLY A 93 -0.61 27.66 -16.64
N THR A 94 0.32 28.07 -17.50
CA THR A 94 0.04 28.26 -18.94
C THR A 94 -0.25 26.92 -19.60
N TYR A 95 -1.30 26.88 -20.43
CA TYR A 95 -1.60 25.70 -21.23
C TYR A 95 -0.43 25.34 -22.14
N LEU A 96 -0.10 24.04 -22.15
CA LEU A 96 0.91 23.46 -23.02
C LEU A 96 0.32 23.02 -24.36
N THR A 97 -1.00 23.10 -24.47
CA THR A 97 -1.78 22.74 -25.65
C THR A 97 -2.68 23.90 -26.08
N ASP A 98 -3.16 23.86 -27.32
CA ASP A 98 -3.96 24.94 -27.91
C ASP A 98 -5.41 25.00 -27.37
N SER A 99 -5.84 24.02 -26.58
CA SER A 99 -7.24 23.92 -26.13
C SER A 99 -7.37 23.26 -24.77
N PHE A 100 -8.45 23.54 -24.07
CA PHE A 100 -8.78 22.87 -22.81
C PHE A 100 -8.89 21.35 -22.95
N GLU A 101 -9.43 20.85 -24.07
CA GLU A 101 -9.43 19.40 -24.35
C GLU A 101 -8.02 18.80 -24.44
N GLY A 102 -7.12 19.49 -25.14
CA GLY A 102 -5.72 19.09 -25.23
C GLY A 102 -5.07 19.04 -23.85
N GLU A 103 -5.39 19.99 -22.99
CA GLU A 103 -4.79 20.10 -21.65
C GLU A 103 -5.34 19.00 -20.73
N ARG A 104 -6.61 18.63 -20.87
CA ARG A 104 -7.18 17.45 -20.20
C ARG A 104 -6.53 16.16 -20.64
N GLN A 105 -6.32 15.99 -21.95
CA GLN A 105 -5.61 14.84 -22.48
C GLN A 105 -4.16 14.80 -21.94
N TYR A 106 -3.48 15.94 -21.91
CA TYR A 106 -2.14 16.07 -21.35
C TYR A 106 -2.10 15.66 -19.87
N ALA A 107 -3.02 16.20 -19.05
CA ALA A 107 -3.15 15.86 -17.64
C ALA A 107 -3.45 14.36 -17.42
N TYR A 108 -4.31 13.79 -18.26
CA TYR A 108 -4.64 12.37 -18.19
C TYR A 108 -3.46 11.47 -18.57
N VAL A 109 -2.72 11.81 -19.64
CA VAL A 109 -1.48 11.09 -20.02
C VAL A 109 -0.44 11.19 -18.90
N ASN A 110 -0.30 12.35 -18.27
CA ASN A 110 0.58 12.51 -17.10
C ASN A 110 0.18 11.56 -15.95
N LEU A 111 -1.12 11.41 -15.66
CA LEU A 111 -1.60 10.45 -14.66
C LEU A 111 -1.25 9.00 -15.02
N ILE A 112 -1.40 8.60 -16.29
CA ILE A 112 -1.04 7.26 -16.78
C ILE A 112 0.46 7.00 -16.56
N ILE A 113 1.33 7.92 -16.97
CA ILE A 113 2.78 7.76 -16.84
C ILE A 113 3.19 7.66 -15.36
N ASN A 114 2.61 8.48 -14.48
CA ASN A 114 2.89 8.43 -13.04
C ASN A 114 2.38 7.14 -12.39
N HIS A 115 1.24 6.61 -12.85
CA HIS A 115 0.72 5.32 -12.41
C HIS A 115 1.67 4.19 -12.81
N TRP A 116 2.14 4.16 -14.06
CA TRP A 116 3.12 3.17 -14.53
C TRP A 116 4.45 3.28 -13.80
N TYR A 117 4.91 4.49 -13.49
CA TYR A 117 6.10 4.68 -12.67
C TYR A 117 5.92 4.05 -11.28
N SER A 118 4.72 4.20 -10.68
CA SER A 118 4.40 3.59 -9.38
C SER A 118 4.45 2.05 -9.46
N MET A 119 3.86 1.45 -10.49
CA MET A 119 3.93 -0.01 -10.71
C MET A 119 5.38 -0.47 -10.96
N TYR A 120 6.15 0.31 -11.72
CA TYR A 120 7.55 0.04 -11.98
C TYR A 120 8.42 0.17 -10.72
N GLU A 121 8.10 1.09 -9.81
CA GLU A 121 8.79 1.25 -8.53
C GLU A 121 8.55 0.05 -7.60
N LEU A 122 7.34 -0.52 -7.64
CA LEU A 122 6.91 -1.66 -6.81
C LEU A 122 7.31 -3.04 -7.36
N ASP A 123 8.08 -3.11 -8.45
CA ASP A 123 8.43 -4.36 -9.14
C ASP A 123 7.21 -5.15 -9.67
N GLU A 124 6.06 -4.47 -9.88
CA GLU A 124 4.83 -5.08 -10.43
C GLU A 124 4.79 -5.07 -11.96
N CYS A 125 5.61 -4.22 -12.60
CA CYS A 125 5.73 -4.11 -14.04
C CYS A 125 7.16 -4.44 -14.49
N THR A 126 7.30 -5.40 -15.40
CA THR A 126 8.59 -5.74 -16.01
C THR A 126 8.92 -4.78 -17.16
N ASP A 127 10.20 -4.67 -17.51
CA ASP A 127 10.65 -3.84 -18.63
C ASP A 127 9.90 -4.16 -19.95
N ALA A 128 9.63 -5.45 -20.23
CA ALA A 128 8.93 -5.87 -21.43
C ALA A 128 7.46 -5.40 -21.46
N ILE A 129 6.76 -5.50 -20.32
CA ILE A 129 5.38 -5.03 -20.19
C ILE A 129 5.34 -3.51 -20.34
N LEU A 130 6.28 -2.80 -19.69
CA LEU A 130 6.38 -1.34 -19.78
C LEU A 130 6.57 -0.87 -21.23
N LEU A 131 7.46 -1.51 -21.98
CA LEU A 131 7.69 -1.16 -23.39
C LEU A 131 6.44 -1.39 -24.24
N ALA A 132 5.70 -2.48 -24.03
CA ALA A 132 4.45 -2.74 -24.75
C ALA A 132 3.37 -1.70 -24.44
N MET A 133 3.16 -1.36 -23.16
CA MET A 133 2.20 -0.33 -22.77
C MET A 133 2.58 1.06 -23.33
N ALA A 134 3.86 1.41 -23.26
CA ALA A 134 4.37 2.67 -23.78
C ALA A 134 4.21 2.76 -25.31
N ALA A 135 4.46 1.67 -26.04
CA ALA A 135 4.24 1.62 -27.49
C ALA A 135 2.76 1.88 -27.84
N GLU A 136 1.82 1.29 -27.10
CA GLU A 136 0.38 1.52 -27.29
C GLU A 136 0.01 2.99 -27.03
N LEU A 137 0.49 3.57 -25.93
CA LEU A 137 0.22 4.98 -25.61
C LEU A 137 0.75 5.94 -26.68
N PHE A 138 1.97 5.69 -27.18
CA PHE A 138 2.59 6.52 -28.21
C PHE A 138 2.11 6.21 -29.63
N SER A 139 1.30 5.18 -29.83
CA SER A 139 0.55 5.00 -31.08
C SER A 139 -0.47 6.14 -31.30
N SER A 140 -0.98 6.72 -30.20
CA SER A 140 -1.92 7.84 -30.22
C SER A 140 -1.22 9.21 -30.34
N ALA A 141 -1.91 10.19 -30.94
CA ALA A 141 -1.39 11.56 -31.05
C ALA A 141 -1.18 12.28 -29.70
N PRO A 142 -2.12 12.18 -28.71
CA PRO A 142 -1.96 12.86 -27.42
C PRO A 142 -0.75 12.34 -26.62
N GLY A 143 -0.49 11.03 -26.66
CA GLY A 143 0.66 10.43 -25.98
C GLY A 143 2.00 10.96 -26.53
N ARG A 144 2.12 11.07 -27.86
CA ARG A 144 3.33 11.63 -28.49
C ARG A 144 3.52 13.10 -28.17
N HIS A 145 2.44 13.89 -28.26
CA HIS A 145 2.47 15.31 -27.94
C HIS A 145 2.94 15.54 -26.50
N PHE A 146 2.35 14.82 -25.53
CA PHE A 146 2.79 14.87 -24.14
C PHE A 146 4.29 14.60 -23.99
N TRP A 147 4.79 13.51 -24.56
CA TRP A 147 6.19 13.12 -24.38
C TRP A 147 7.17 14.09 -25.04
N HIS A 148 6.78 14.71 -26.15
CA HIS A 148 7.60 15.72 -26.82
C HIS A 148 7.93 16.91 -25.89
N TYR A 149 6.95 17.40 -25.14
CA TYR A 149 7.15 18.54 -24.22
C TYR A 149 7.61 18.10 -22.81
N ALA A 150 6.99 17.07 -22.24
CA ALA A 150 7.23 16.65 -20.85
C ALA A 150 8.48 15.78 -20.71
N GLY A 151 8.77 14.92 -21.69
CA GLY A 151 9.77 13.85 -21.61
C GLY A 151 11.18 14.34 -21.25
N PRO A 152 11.72 15.40 -21.89
CA PRO A 152 13.03 15.95 -21.54
C PRO A 152 13.10 16.39 -20.07
N SER A 153 12.11 17.18 -19.62
CA SER A 153 12.03 17.69 -18.24
C SER A 153 11.89 16.56 -17.21
N LEU A 154 11.10 15.52 -17.51
CA LEU A 154 10.90 14.36 -16.63
C LEU A 154 12.18 13.53 -16.49
N LYS A 155 12.94 13.34 -17.57
CA LYS A 155 14.24 12.65 -17.55
C LYS A 155 15.26 13.39 -16.69
N GLU A 156 15.31 14.71 -16.80
CA GLU A 156 16.23 15.56 -16.02
C GLU A 156 15.88 15.54 -14.52
N ARG A 157 14.59 15.60 -14.19
CA ARG A 157 14.09 15.63 -12.81
C ARG A 157 14.00 14.25 -12.14
N ALA A 158 14.56 13.20 -12.76
CA ALA A 158 14.49 11.85 -12.24
C ALA A 158 15.17 11.74 -10.85
N PRO A 159 14.45 11.38 -9.78
CA PRO A 159 14.98 11.47 -8.41
C PRO A 159 15.99 10.38 -8.05
N ASN A 160 16.00 9.27 -8.76
CA ASN A 160 16.86 8.12 -8.47
C ASN A 160 17.14 7.28 -9.73
N ARG A 161 18.12 6.38 -9.63
CA ARG A 161 18.54 5.51 -10.75
C ARG A 161 17.39 4.66 -11.33
N ARG A 162 16.41 4.27 -10.48
CA ARG A 162 15.25 3.48 -10.91
C ARG A 162 14.29 4.32 -11.76
N ALA A 163 14.04 5.57 -11.38
CA ALA A 163 13.31 6.56 -12.17
C ALA A 163 14.01 6.85 -13.49
N SER A 164 15.33 7.06 -13.47
CA SER A 164 16.10 7.28 -14.70
C SER A 164 15.99 6.09 -15.67
N ARG A 165 16.00 4.85 -15.15
CA ARG A 165 15.77 3.65 -15.96
C ARG A 165 14.36 3.62 -16.55
N PHE A 166 13.34 3.90 -15.75
CA PHE A 166 11.95 3.97 -16.21
C PHE A 166 11.79 4.97 -17.36
N TYR A 167 12.19 6.23 -17.17
CA TYR A 167 12.02 7.25 -18.20
C TYR A 167 12.85 6.95 -19.46
N ARG A 168 13.99 6.29 -19.34
CA ARG A 168 14.78 5.84 -20.49
C ARG A 168 14.06 4.76 -21.31
N LEU A 169 13.37 3.81 -20.66
CA LEU A 169 12.59 2.78 -21.36
C LEU A 169 11.38 3.40 -22.07
N VAL A 170 10.67 4.30 -21.40
CA VAL A 170 9.54 5.01 -22.01
C VAL A 170 10.03 5.86 -23.20
N ASP A 171 11.17 6.54 -23.07
CA ASP A 171 11.78 7.31 -24.15
C ASP A 171 12.21 6.45 -25.34
N GLU A 172 12.69 5.23 -25.09
CA GLU A 172 13.00 4.25 -26.13
C GLU A 172 11.75 3.83 -26.90
N ALA A 173 10.65 3.54 -26.19
CA ALA A 173 9.37 3.21 -26.82
C ALA A 173 8.85 4.38 -27.68
N TYR A 174 8.92 5.61 -27.15
CA TYR A 174 8.55 6.81 -27.91
C TYR A 174 9.36 6.95 -29.20
N ARG A 175 10.70 6.82 -29.13
CA ARG A 175 11.56 6.91 -30.31
C ARG A 175 11.25 5.86 -31.36
N LYS A 176 10.99 4.61 -30.95
CA LYS A 176 10.59 3.54 -31.88
C LYS A 176 9.26 3.84 -32.58
N THR A 177 8.31 4.48 -31.90
CA THR A 177 7.04 4.87 -32.53
C THR A 177 7.16 6.06 -33.48
N LEU A 178 8.19 6.91 -33.36
CA LEU A 178 8.44 7.97 -34.35
C LEU A 178 8.93 7.44 -35.70
N GLU A 179 9.56 6.27 -35.70
CA GLU A 179 10.01 5.58 -36.92
C GLU A 179 8.85 4.88 -37.65
N GLN A 180 7.68 4.76 -37.02
CA GLN A 180 6.46 4.20 -37.59
C GLN A 180 5.44 5.33 -37.84
N PRO A 181 4.92 5.52 -39.07
CA PRO A 181 3.89 6.53 -39.33
C PRO A 181 2.68 6.37 -38.39
N PRO A 182 2.05 7.47 -37.96
CA PRO A 182 0.94 7.40 -37.02
C PRO A 182 -0.18 6.54 -37.60
N ALA A 183 -0.55 5.46 -36.88
CA ALA A 183 -1.82 4.80 -37.12
C ALA A 183 -2.89 5.85 -36.82
N ILE A 184 -3.48 6.45 -37.86
CA ILE A 184 -4.61 7.36 -37.72
C ILE A 184 -5.72 6.56 -37.03
N PRO A 185 -6.07 6.83 -35.76
CA PRO A 185 -7.31 6.28 -35.24
C PRO A 185 -8.44 6.90 -36.08
N PRO A 186 -9.43 6.12 -36.54
CA PRO A 186 -10.59 6.72 -37.19
C PRO A 186 -11.14 7.84 -36.28
N PRO A 187 -11.45 9.03 -36.83
CA PRO A 187 -12.17 10.04 -36.05
C PRO A 187 -13.39 9.36 -35.47
N HIS A 188 -13.72 9.64 -34.20
CA HIS A 188 -14.93 9.15 -33.53
C HIS A 188 -16.16 9.44 -34.40
N SER A 189 -16.44 8.54 -35.34
CA SER A 189 -17.47 8.65 -36.36
C SER A 189 -18.50 7.60 -36.04
N ALA A 190 -19.66 8.11 -35.68
CA ALA A 190 -20.94 7.45 -35.80
C ALA A 190 -21.13 6.17 -34.97
N THR A 191 -21.86 6.34 -33.87
CA THR A 191 -23.06 5.54 -33.57
C THR A 191 -23.03 4.11 -34.13
N LYS A 192 -22.49 3.16 -33.35
CA LYS A 192 -22.94 1.78 -33.50
C LYS A 192 -24.40 1.74 -33.04
N GLU A 193 -25.30 1.84 -34.00
CA GLU A 193 -26.71 1.53 -33.84
C GLU A 193 -26.83 0.13 -33.22
N PRO A 194 -27.75 -0.10 -32.25
CA PRO A 194 -27.73 -1.30 -31.42
C PRO A 194 -28.09 -2.53 -32.26
N ALA A 195 -27.12 -3.40 -32.50
CA ALA A 195 -27.42 -4.75 -32.95
C ALA A 195 -28.19 -5.49 -31.82
N LEU A 196 -29.35 -6.04 -32.19
CA LEU A 196 -30.32 -6.69 -31.33
C LEU A 196 -29.73 -7.75 -30.37
N PRO A 197 -30.38 -8.02 -29.22
CA PRO A 197 -29.84 -8.84 -28.15
C PRO A 197 -29.54 -10.27 -28.58
N GLN A 198 -28.29 -10.72 -28.42
CA GLN A 198 -27.99 -12.14 -28.42
C GLN A 198 -28.32 -12.73 -27.04
N ALA A 199 -29.15 -13.76 -27.05
CA ALA A 199 -29.68 -14.45 -25.89
C ALA A 199 -28.58 -15.04 -24.99
N PRO A 200 -28.76 -15.05 -23.66
CA PRO A 200 -27.79 -15.62 -22.73
C PRO A 200 -27.87 -17.16 -22.71
N LEU A 201 -26.72 -17.81 -22.86
CA LEU A 201 -26.57 -19.24 -22.57
C LEU A 201 -26.56 -19.45 -21.04
N PRO A 202 -27.24 -20.50 -20.52
CA PRO A 202 -27.32 -20.77 -19.09
C PRO A 202 -26.06 -21.49 -18.59
N SER A 203 -25.33 -20.88 -17.65
CA SER A 203 -24.38 -21.61 -16.80
C SER A 203 -25.00 -21.85 -15.42
N THR A 204 -25.65 -23.01 -15.32
CA THR A 204 -26.13 -23.62 -14.08
C THR A 204 -24.99 -24.11 -13.19
N GLY A 205 -25.12 -23.86 -11.88
CA GLY A 205 -24.65 -24.72 -10.79
C GLY A 205 -23.15 -24.65 -10.51
N GLY A 206 -22.67 -24.05 -9.43
CA GLY A 206 -23.16 -24.19 -8.07
C GLY A 206 -22.26 -25.17 -7.33
N ARG A 207 -21.46 -24.65 -6.39
CA ARG A 207 -20.89 -25.43 -5.28
C ARG A 207 -20.49 -24.46 -4.18
N GLY A 208 -21.37 -24.34 -3.19
CA GLY A 208 -21.02 -23.80 -1.90
C GLY A 208 -20.08 -24.75 -1.17
N LEU A 209 -19.23 -24.18 -0.31
CA LEU A 209 -18.60 -24.92 0.77
C LEU A 209 -18.43 -23.99 1.98
N THR A 210 -19.48 -24.01 2.80
CA THR A 210 -19.50 -23.99 4.26
C THR A 210 -18.25 -23.53 5.03
N LEU A 211 -18.46 -22.49 5.84
CA LEU A 211 -17.84 -22.28 7.14
C LEU A 211 -17.82 -23.58 7.98
N LEU A 212 -16.71 -23.82 8.70
CA LEU A 212 -16.78 -24.32 10.07
C LEU A 212 -15.57 -23.82 10.89
N LEU A 213 -15.90 -23.49 12.14
CA LEU A 213 -15.09 -22.86 13.18
C LEU A 213 -14.08 -23.82 13.84
N ALA A 214 -13.15 -23.19 14.55
CA ALA A 214 -12.49 -23.63 15.79
C ALA A 214 -11.33 -24.63 15.71
N VAL A 215 -10.10 -24.10 15.81
CA VAL A 215 -9.06 -24.50 16.80
C VAL A 215 -8.18 -23.25 16.97
N GLY A 216 -8.27 -22.51 18.09
CA GLY A 216 -7.56 -22.84 19.32
C GLY A 216 -6.28 -21.98 19.41
N CYS A 217 -6.08 -21.30 20.53
CA CYS A 217 -5.13 -20.21 20.79
C CYS A 217 -3.61 -20.47 20.52
N GLY A 218 -3.21 -21.49 19.77
CA GLY A 218 -1.82 -21.73 19.36
C GLY A 218 -1.40 -21.05 18.04
N ALA A 219 -2.36 -20.73 17.16
CA ALA A 219 -2.06 -20.18 15.84
C ALA A 219 -1.57 -18.72 15.88
N VAL A 220 -2.01 -17.92 16.85
CA VAL A 220 -1.64 -16.50 16.97
C VAL A 220 -0.17 -16.34 17.35
N VAL A 221 0.38 -17.24 18.19
CA VAL A 221 1.79 -17.22 18.60
C VAL A 221 2.71 -17.68 17.47
N SER A 222 2.31 -18.72 16.71
CA SER A 222 3.08 -19.18 15.54
C SER A 222 3.07 -18.16 14.39
N ILE A 223 1.95 -17.49 14.14
CA ILE A 223 1.88 -16.43 13.11
C ILE A 223 2.72 -15.22 13.54
N ALA A 224 2.65 -14.81 14.81
CA ALA A 224 3.47 -13.72 15.35
C ALA A 224 4.97 -14.02 15.26
N LEU A 225 5.41 -15.22 15.66
CA LEU A 225 6.80 -15.67 15.53
C LEU A 225 7.24 -15.75 14.06
N HIS A 226 6.36 -16.23 13.18
CA HIS A 226 6.67 -16.32 11.75
C HIS A 226 6.83 -14.94 11.09
N ILE A 227 6.00 -13.97 11.49
CA ILE A 227 6.08 -12.58 11.02
C ILE A 227 7.36 -11.92 11.55
N ILE A 228 7.67 -12.06 12.84
CA ILE A 228 8.90 -11.54 13.45
C ILE A 228 10.14 -12.12 12.75
N TYR A 229 10.17 -13.43 12.52
CA TYR A 229 11.27 -14.09 11.82
C TYR A 229 11.43 -13.61 10.37
N ARG A 230 10.33 -13.39 9.64
CA ARG A 230 10.38 -12.85 8.26
C ARG A 230 10.86 -11.40 8.22
N VAL A 231 10.46 -10.58 9.18
CA VAL A 231 10.87 -9.17 9.26
C VAL A 231 12.36 -9.07 9.59
N LEU A 232 12.85 -9.85 10.57
CA LEU A 232 14.29 -9.91 10.90
C LEU A 232 15.13 -10.40 9.72
N ARG A 233 14.66 -11.42 8.99
CA ARG A 233 15.35 -11.93 7.79
C ARG A 233 15.41 -10.90 6.67
N ARG A 234 14.37 -10.08 6.47
CA ARG A 234 14.35 -9.02 5.44
C ARG A 234 15.28 -7.83 5.78
N ILE A 235 15.48 -7.54 7.06
CA ILE A 235 16.39 -6.45 7.49
C ILE A 235 17.84 -6.89 7.31
N ARG A 236 18.17 -8.16 7.56
CA ARG A 236 19.53 -8.71 7.40
C ARG A 236 20.00 -8.85 5.95
N MET A 237 19.12 -8.77 4.95
CA MET A 237 19.51 -8.79 3.53
C MET A 237 19.66 -7.39 2.90
N LYS A 238 19.50 -6.32 3.69
CA LYS A 238 19.67 -4.93 3.24
C LYS A 238 20.85 -4.19 3.91
N SER A 239 21.62 -4.87 4.75
CA SER A 239 22.91 -4.42 5.26
C SER A 239 24.03 -5.21 4.60
#